data_AF-A0A7Y6ZCZ8-F1
#
_entry.id   AF-A0A7Y6ZCZ8-F1
#
_cell.length_a   1.000
_cell.length_b   1.000
_cell.length_c   1.000
_cell.angle_alpha   90.00
_cell.angle_beta   90.00
_cell.angle_gamma   90.00
#
_symmetry.space_group_name_H-M   'P 1'
#
loop_
_entity.id
_entity.type
_entity.pdbx_description
1 polymer ?
#
loop_
_entity_poly.entity_id
_entity_poly.type
_entity_poly.pdbx_seq_one_letter_code
_entity_poly.pdbx_strand_id
1 'polypeptide(L)'
;MKFWESVWSSYKFKLALSIFCIAVALFDTFWKTLSPIAAGALALAIVPWVLGIVERINAPGGFEIVFAKVEGQLDASQTTPDDEDINAFKYFEGSDPNLAIAMLRVQIERRLRQIAEDVLLAPDPRGRPRTLRSLADELAGLGAIPDEATVLLRDLMPVMNEAVHGVELQSNASEFAQSYGPKILSMLKKGTK
;
A
#
# COMPACT_ATOMS: atom_id res chain seq x y z
N MET A 1 -11.10 -5.50 32.23
CA MET A 1 -10.06 -5.10 31.24
C MET A 1 -10.62 -4.54 29.94
N LYS A 2 -11.71 -5.07 29.34
CA LYS A 2 -12.29 -4.56 28.07
C LYS A 2 -12.79 -3.10 28.06
N PHE A 3 -13.07 -2.50 29.22
CA PHE A 3 -13.57 -1.12 29.29
C PHE A 3 -12.47 -0.07 29.06
N TRP A 4 -11.21 -0.39 29.41
CA TRP A 4 -10.08 0.52 29.26
C TRP A 4 -9.64 0.67 27.80
N GLU A 5 -9.75 -0.37 26.98
CA GLU A 5 -9.42 -0.31 25.54
C GLU A 5 -10.41 0.56 24.75
N SER A 6 -11.69 0.57 25.13
CA SER A 6 -12.75 1.35 24.46
C SER A 6 -12.61 2.87 24.67
N VAL A 7 -12.19 3.28 25.87
CA VAL A 7 -11.94 4.69 26.20
C VAL A 7 -10.70 5.20 25.45
N TRP A 8 -9.68 4.36 25.29
CA TRP A 8 -8.42 4.72 24.63
C TRP A 8 -8.50 4.75 23.09
N SER A 9 -9.41 3.99 22.47
CA SER A 9 -9.57 3.97 21.01
C SER A 9 -10.40 5.15 20.45
N SER A 10 -11.21 5.79 21.30
CA SER A 10 -12.09 6.88 20.88
C SER A 10 -11.29 8.10 20.43
N TYR A 11 -11.41 8.48 19.14
CA TYR A 11 -10.74 9.64 18.55
C TYR A 11 -10.93 10.92 19.37
N LYS A 12 -12.12 11.11 19.95
CA LYS A 12 -12.45 12.24 20.85
C LYS A 12 -11.59 12.28 22.11
N PHE A 13 -11.26 11.13 22.69
CA PHE A 13 -10.40 11.03 23.87
C PHE A 13 -8.95 11.34 23.54
N LYS A 14 -8.42 10.80 22.43
CA LYS A 14 -7.05 11.11 21.93
C LYS A 14 -6.88 12.61 21.69
N LEU A 15 -7.90 13.25 21.12
CA LEU A 15 -7.92 14.67 20.81
C LEU A 15 -8.03 15.52 22.09
N ALA A 16 -8.88 15.14 23.04
CA ALA A 16 -8.99 15.80 24.34
C ALA A 16 -7.68 15.72 25.16
N LEU A 17 -7.04 14.54 25.18
CA LEU A 17 -5.76 14.35 25.87
C LEU A 17 -4.63 15.16 25.23
N SER A 18 -4.55 15.18 23.90
CA SER A 18 -3.54 15.97 23.18
C SER A 18 -3.72 17.47 23.43
N ILE A 19 -4.97 17.98 23.36
CA ILE A 19 -5.29 19.38 23.67
C ILE A 19 -4.92 19.73 25.11
N PHE A 20 -5.27 18.85 26.06
CA PHE A 20 -4.94 19.06 27.47
C PHE A 20 -3.43 19.15 27.71
N CYS A 21 -2.65 18.23 27.15
CA CYS A 21 -1.19 18.25 27.25
C CYS A 21 -0.56 19.49 26.60
N ILE A 22 -1.06 19.92 25.44
CA ILE A 22 -0.61 21.15 24.77
C ILE A 22 -0.95 22.39 25.63
N ALA A 23 -2.14 22.45 26.22
CA ALA A 23 -2.54 23.55 27.09
C ALA A 23 -1.68 23.64 28.36
N VAL A 24 -1.35 22.50 28.98
CA VAL A 24 -0.43 22.43 30.12
C VAL A 24 0.98 22.88 29.72
N ALA A 25 1.49 22.43 28.57
CA ALA A 25 2.80 22.86 28.07
C ALA A 25 2.84 24.37 27.81
N LEU A 26 1.80 24.93 27.15
CA LEU A 26 1.70 26.36 26.86
C LEU A 26 1.61 27.21 28.13
N PHE A 27 0.80 26.79 29.11
CA PHE A 27 0.65 27.49 30.40
C PHE A 27 1.96 27.52 31.18
N ASP A 28 2.71 26.41 31.19
CA ASP A 28 4.00 26.32 31.86
C ASP A 28 5.10 27.14 31.17
N THR A 29 5.14 27.14 29.82
CA THR A 29 6.08 27.99 29.06
C THR A 29 5.80 29.49 29.15
N PHE A 30 4.60 29.89 29.57
CA PHE A 30 4.25 31.31 29.71
C PHE A 30 4.98 31.99 30.89
N TRP A 31 5.49 31.20 31.85
CA TRP A 31 6.20 31.71 33.04
C TRP A 31 7.69 31.34 33.11
N LYS A 32 8.17 30.33 32.36
CA LYS A 32 9.58 29.88 32.35
C LYS A 32 10.02 29.37 30.97
N THR A 33 11.32 29.40 30.67
CA THR A 33 11.91 28.62 29.55
C THR A 33 11.59 27.13 29.72
N LEU A 34 11.32 26.46 28.60
CA LEU A 34 10.81 25.08 28.48
C LEU A 34 11.19 24.18 29.66
N SER A 35 10.25 23.95 30.58
CA SER A 35 10.53 23.13 31.76
C SER A 35 10.51 21.63 31.40
N PRO A 36 11.15 20.77 32.21
CA PRO A 36 11.06 19.32 32.05
C PRO A 36 9.61 18.79 32.08
N ILE A 37 8.70 19.51 32.75
CA ILE A 37 7.27 19.16 32.84
C ILE A 37 6.58 19.43 31.50
N ALA A 38 6.86 20.59 30.88
CA ALA A 38 6.36 20.91 29.54
C ALA A 38 6.88 19.94 28.48
N ALA A 39 8.16 19.55 28.56
CA ALA A 39 8.74 18.53 27.68
C ALA A 39 8.07 17.16 27.85
N GLY A 40 7.80 16.73 29.09
CA GLY A 40 7.08 15.49 29.38
C GLY A 40 5.63 15.50 28.88
N ALA A 41 4.92 16.62 29.03
CA ALA A 41 3.55 16.77 28.54
C ALA A 41 3.49 16.67 27.00
N LEU A 42 4.44 17.29 26.31
CA LEU A 42 4.57 17.19 24.85
C LEU A 42 4.86 15.77 24.37
N ALA A 43 5.75 15.04 25.07
CA ALA A 43 6.02 13.64 24.75
C ALA A 43 4.74 12.78 24.89
N LEU A 44 4.00 12.96 26.00
CA LEU A 44 2.75 12.23 26.24
C LEU A 44 1.63 12.58 25.24
N ALA A 45 1.60 13.80 24.70
CA ALA A 45 0.64 14.19 23.66
C ALA A 45 0.80 13.40 22.35
N ILE A 46 2.01 12.93 22.07
CA ILE A 46 2.35 12.23 20.82
C ILE A 46 2.13 10.71 20.95
N VAL A 47 2.19 10.16 22.17
CA VAL A 47 2.03 8.71 22.45
C VAL A 47 0.78 8.08 21.81
N PRO A 48 -0.43 8.66 21.90
CA PRO A 48 -1.66 8.05 21.35
C PRO A 48 -1.65 7.92 19.81
N TRP A 49 -0.79 8.69 19.16
CA TRP A 49 -0.62 8.72 17.70
C TRP A 49 0.47 7.75 17.25
N VAL A 50 1.56 7.66 17.99
CA VAL A 50 2.67 6.72 17.72
C VAL A 50 2.20 5.27 17.84
N LEU A 51 1.36 4.95 18.83
CA LEU A 51 0.80 3.60 18.97
C LEU A 51 -0.06 3.19 17.76
N GLY A 52 -0.83 4.12 17.19
CA GLY A 52 -1.64 3.85 15.98
C GLY A 52 -0.81 3.67 14.70
N ILE A 53 0.45 4.10 14.68
CA ILE A 53 1.40 3.84 13.59
C ILE A 53 2.02 2.44 13.76
N VAL A 54 2.40 2.08 14.99
CA VAL A 54 2.96 0.75 15.31
C VAL A 54 1.94 -0.37 15.05
N GLU A 55 0.65 -0.15 15.33
CA GLU A 55 -0.42 -1.12 15.03
C GLU A 55 -0.64 -1.36 13.53
N ARG A 56 -0.37 -0.36 12.67
CA ARG A 56 -0.44 -0.53 11.20
C ARG A 56 0.74 -1.34 10.67
N ILE A 57 1.88 -1.26 11.34
CA ILE A 57 3.10 -2.00 11.01
C ILE A 57 3.01 -3.46 11.52
N ASN A 58 2.31 -3.70 12.64
CA ASN A 58 2.22 -5.02 13.30
C ASN A 58 0.85 -5.71 13.20
N ALA A 59 0.03 -5.39 12.20
CA ALA A 59 -1.24 -6.10 12.03
C ALA A 59 -0.95 -7.60 11.78
N PRO A 60 -1.44 -8.52 12.64
CA PRO A 60 -1.19 -9.94 12.51
C PRO A 60 -1.87 -10.43 11.22
N GLY A 61 -1.08 -10.73 10.20
CA GLY A 61 -1.53 -11.14 8.86
C GLY A 61 -1.69 -10.01 7.82
N GLY A 62 -1.23 -8.77 8.08
CA GLY A 62 -1.51 -7.59 7.23
C GLY A 62 -1.32 -7.79 5.72
N PHE A 63 -0.12 -8.15 5.27
CA PHE A 63 0.16 -8.41 3.84
C PHE A 63 -0.25 -9.83 3.40
N GLU A 64 -0.25 -10.82 4.30
CA GLU A 64 -0.71 -12.18 4.00
C GLU A 64 -2.19 -12.20 3.60
N ILE A 65 -3.02 -11.40 4.27
CA ILE A 65 -4.44 -11.25 3.93
C ILE A 65 -4.58 -10.63 2.53
N VAL A 66 -3.72 -9.68 2.17
CA VAL A 66 -3.72 -9.09 0.83
C VAL A 66 -3.32 -10.14 -0.20
N PHE A 67 -2.25 -10.90 0.04
CA PHE A 67 -1.80 -11.95 -0.88
C PHE A 67 -2.86 -13.05 -1.05
N ALA A 68 -3.42 -13.56 0.04
CA ALA A 68 -4.49 -14.55 0.00
C ALA A 68 -5.74 -14.03 -0.72
N LYS A 69 -6.08 -12.75 -0.54
CA LYS A 69 -7.20 -12.12 -1.24
C LYS A 69 -6.93 -12.01 -2.74
N VAL A 70 -5.72 -11.58 -3.13
CA VAL A 70 -5.31 -11.45 -4.54
C VAL A 70 -5.24 -12.82 -5.21
N GLU A 71 -4.68 -13.82 -4.54
CA GLU A 71 -4.67 -15.22 -4.97
C GLU A 71 -6.09 -15.73 -5.24
N GLY A 72 -7.02 -15.55 -4.30
CA GLY A 72 -8.41 -15.94 -4.49
C GLY A 72 -9.11 -15.23 -5.65
N GLN A 73 -8.79 -13.97 -5.92
CA GLN A 73 -9.29 -13.24 -7.09
C GLN A 73 -8.71 -13.80 -8.40
N LEU A 74 -7.42 -14.13 -8.43
CA LEU A 74 -6.75 -14.67 -9.61
C LEU A 74 -7.26 -16.07 -9.95
N ASP A 75 -7.44 -16.94 -8.95
CA ASP A 75 -7.95 -18.29 -9.15
C ASP A 75 -9.42 -18.26 -9.64
N ALA A 76 -10.21 -17.30 -9.17
CA ALA A 76 -11.57 -17.07 -9.68
C ALA A 76 -11.59 -16.58 -11.13
N SER A 77 -10.57 -15.81 -11.55
CA SER A 77 -10.47 -15.28 -12.92
C SER A 77 -10.08 -16.32 -13.97
N GLN A 78 -9.56 -17.49 -13.55
CA GLN A 78 -9.01 -18.53 -14.45
C GLN A 78 -7.98 -18.01 -15.46
N THR A 79 -7.29 -16.93 -15.13
CA THR A 79 -6.30 -16.31 -16.03
C THR A 79 -5.07 -17.20 -16.18
N THR A 80 -4.77 -17.61 -17.41
CA THR A 80 -3.56 -18.36 -17.75
C THR A 80 -2.49 -17.41 -18.28
N PRO A 81 -1.29 -17.38 -17.68
CA PRO A 81 -0.22 -16.53 -18.16
C PRO A 81 0.42 -17.07 -19.44
N ASP A 82 0.80 -16.15 -20.33
CA ASP A 82 1.54 -16.48 -21.54
C ASP A 82 3.05 -16.45 -21.32
N ASP A 83 3.80 -16.90 -22.34
CA ASP A 83 5.26 -16.99 -22.27
C ASP A 83 5.92 -15.62 -22.03
N GLU A 84 5.34 -14.52 -22.52
CA GLU A 84 5.87 -13.18 -22.28
C GLU A 84 5.74 -12.82 -20.79
N ASP A 85 4.57 -13.06 -20.21
CA ASP A 85 4.30 -12.79 -18.80
C ASP A 85 5.14 -13.68 -17.89
N ILE A 86 5.36 -14.96 -18.24
CA ILE A 86 6.27 -15.85 -17.50
C ILE A 86 7.72 -15.38 -17.61
N ASN A 87 8.17 -15.02 -18.82
CA ASN A 87 9.54 -14.57 -19.05
C ASN A 87 9.85 -13.24 -18.35
N ALA A 88 8.86 -12.38 -18.15
CA ALA A 88 9.01 -11.17 -17.34
C ALA A 88 9.45 -11.48 -15.90
N PHE A 89 9.16 -12.70 -15.40
CA PHE A 89 9.51 -13.18 -14.07
C PHE A 89 10.64 -14.23 -14.02
N LYS A 90 11.11 -14.72 -15.17
CA LYS A 90 12.10 -15.81 -15.25
C LYS A 90 13.47 -15.46 -14.65
N TYR A 91 13.84 -14.19 -14.65
CA TYR A 91 15.12 -13.70 -14.10
C TYR A 91 14.99 -13.18 -12.67
N PHE A 92 13.89 -13.48 -11.96
CA PHE A 92 13.76 -13.17 -10.53
C PHE A 92 14.64 -14.11 -9.70
N GLU A 93 15.94 -13.86 -9.69
CA GLU A 93 16.85 -14.44 -8.71
C GLU A 93 16.94 -13.49 -7.51
N GLY A 94 15.86 -13.45 -6.73
CA GLY A 94 15.76 -12.59 -5.55
C GLY A 94 15.14 -13.35 -4.40
N SER A 95 15.96 -13.87 -3.50
CA SER A 95 15.52 -14.37 -2.18
C SER A 95 15.02 -13.24 -1.27
N ASP A 96 15.13 -11.98 -1.71
CA ASP A 96 14.67 -10.79 -0.99
C ASP A 96 13.17 -10.50 -1.28
N PRO A 97 12.29 -10.60 -0.27
CA PRO A 97 10.86 -10.32 -0.36
C PRO A 97 10.52 -8.92 -0.88
N ASN A 98 11.24 -7.91 -0.42
CA ASN A 98 11.00 -6.51 -0.80
C ASN A 98 11.37 -6.27 -2.25
N LEU A 99 12.52 -6.79 -2.67
CA LEU A 99 12.95 -6.69 -4.06
C LEU A 99 11.95 -7.38 -5.00
N ALA A 100 11.46 -8.56 -4.63
CA ALA A 100 10.49 -9.29 -5.44
C ALA A 100 9.19 -8.51 -5.65
N ILE A 101 8.62 -7.93 -4.58
CA ILE A 101 7.40 -7.13 -4.69
C ILE A 101 7.64 -5.77 -5.37
N ALA A 102 8.80 -5.14 -5.16
CA ALA A 102 9.17 -3.92 -5.88
C ALA A 102 9.31 -4.18 -7.38
N MET A 103 9.89 -5.32 -7.77
CA MET A 103 10.00 -5.72 -9.17
C MET A 103 8.64 -6.06 -9.78
N LEU A 104 7.74 -6.72 -9.04
CA LEU A 104 6.35 -6.91 -9.46
C LEU A 104 5.68 -5.57 -9.78
N ARG A 105 5.85 -4.56 -8.91
CA ARG A 105 5.34 -3.21 -9.15
C ARG A 105 5.87 -2.63 -10.46
N VAL A 106 7.17 -2.75 -10.71
CA VAL A 106 7.82 -2.26 -11.93
C VAL A 106 7.22 -2.92 -13.18
N GLN A 107 7.00 -4.24 -13.15
CA GLN A 107 6.42 -4.95 -14.29
C GLN A 107 4.97 -4.54 -14.56
N ILE A 108 4.15 -4.39 -13.50
CA ILE A 108 2.78 -3.89 -13.62
C ILE A 108 2.79 -2.48 -14.22
N GLU A 109 3.64 -1.59 -13.70
CA GLU A 109 3.74 -0.22 -14.20
C GLU A 109 4.16 -0.16 -15.67
N ARG A 110 5.15 -0.96 -16.07
CA ARG A 110 5.58 -1.08 -17.47
C ARG A 110 4.44 -1.54 -18.36
N ARG A 111 3.71 -2.59 -17.96
CA ARG A 111 2.58 -3.11 -18.73
C ARG A 111 1.45 -2.09 -18.85
N LEU A 112 1.08 -1.39 -17.77
CA LEU A 112 0.06 -0.33 -17.84
C LEU A 112 0.49 0.84 -18.72
N ARG A 113 1.78 1.21 -18.69
CA ARG A 113 2.31 2.26 -19.57
C ARG A 113 2.26 1.84 -21.04
N GLN A 114 2.62 0.60 -21.34
CA GLN A 114 2.50 0.03 -22.69
C GLN A 114 1.03 0.03 -23.16
N ILE A 115 0.09 -0.43 -22.33
CA ILE A 115 -1.35 -0.40 -22.68
C ILE A 115 -1.81 1.04 -22.91
N ALA A 116 -1.35 2.00 -22.11
CA ALA A 116 -1.66 3.42 -22.30
C ALA A 116 -1.12 3.97 -23.62
N GLU A 117 0.05 3.52 -24.07
CA GLU A 117 0.59 3.85 -25.39
C GLU A 117 -0.26 3.21 -26.50
N ASP A 118 -0.64 1.93 -26.36
CA ASP A 118 -1.43 1.19 -27.34
C ASP A 118 -2.83 1.80 -27.56
N VAL A 119 -3.45 2.32 -26.50
CA VAL A 119 -4.76 3.01 -26.59
C VAL A 119 -4.65 4.51 -26.82
N LEU A 120 -3.43 5.02 -27.04
CA LEU A 120 -3.15 6.45 -27.26
C LEU A 120 -3.73 7.35 -26.15
N LEU A 121 -3.57 6.93 -24.88
CA LEU A 121 -4.04 7.70 -23.74
C LEU A 121 -3.38 9.08 -23.73
N ALA A 122 -4.22 10.13 -23.80
CA ALA A 122 -3.75 11.51 -23.82
C ALA A 122 -2.81 11.80 -22.64
N PRO A 123 -1.79 12.65 -22.77
CA PRO A 123 -0.95 13.05 -21.65
C PRO A 123 -1.76 13.69 -20.53
N ASP A 124 -1.25 13.62 -19.29
CA ASP A 124 -1.87 14.33 -18.16
C ASP A 124 -1.93 15.84 -18.49
N PRO A 125 -3.09 16.52 -18.30
CA PRO A 125 -3.24 17.93 -18.65
C PRO A 125 -2.27 18.87 -17.92
N ARG A 126 -1.69 18.45 -16.80
CA ARG A 126 -0.71 19.21 -16.02
C ARG A 126 0.73 18.81 -16.35
N GLY A 127 0.93 17.94 -17.34
CA GLY A 127 2.23 17.43 -17.76
C GLY A 127 2.93 16.56 -16.71
N ARG A 128 2.19 16.03 -15.72
CA ARG A 128 2.78 15.23 -14.64
C ARG A 128 2.79 13.74 -14.99
N PRO A 129 3.82 12.98 -14.61
CA PRO A 129 3.77 11.53 -14.69
C PRO A 129 2.57 11.00 -13.90
N ARG A 130 1.77 10.15 -14.54
CA ARG A 130 0.66 9.46 -13.87
C ARG A 130 1.18 8.52 -12.80
N THR A 131 0.49 8.51 -11.67
CA THR A 131 0.68 7.47 -10.63
C THR A 131 0.16 6.14 -11.14
N LEU A 132 0.64 5.04 -10.55
CA LEU A 132 0.13 3.71 -10.87
C LEU A 132 -1.40 3.62 -10.69
N ARG A 133 -1.93 4.22 -9.62
CA ARG A 133 -3.36 4.26 -9.33
C ARG A 133 -4.15 5.00 -10.40
N SER A 134 -3.77 6.25 -10.68
CA SER A 134 -4.47 7.08 -11.67
C SER A 134 -4.40 6.45 -13.06
N LEU A 135 -3.26 5.85 -13.41
CA LEU A 135 -3.10 5.16 -14.68
C LEU A 135 -4.05 3.95 -14.81
N ALA A 136 -4.12 3.11 -13.77
CA ALA A 136 -5.05 1.98 -13.74
C ALA A 136 -6.52 2.43 -13.84
N ASP A 137 -6.90 3.45 -13.05
CA ASP A 137 -8.27 3.98 -13.02
C ASP A 137 -8.68 4.56 -14.39
N GLU A 138 -7.80 5.31 -15.05
CA GLU A 138 -8.05 5.88 -16.38
C GLU A 138 -8.17 4.77 -17.46
N LEU A 139 -7.29 3.77 -17.43
CA LEU A 139 -7.33 2.65 -18.38
C LEU A 139 -8.58 1.78 -18.22
N ALA A 140 -9.03 1.57 -16.99
CA ALA A 140 -10.28 0.88 -16.71
C ALA A 140 -11.49 1.69 -17.22
N GLY A 141 -11.49 3.01 -17.00
CA GLY A 141 -12.52 3.91 -17.52
C GLY A 141 -12.63 3.90 -19.05
N LEU A 142 -11.55 3.57 -19.76
CA LEU A 142 -11.52 3.37 -21.21
C LEU A 142 -11.85 1.93 -21.66
N GLY A 143 -12.04 0.99 -20.72
CA GLY A 143 -12.20 -0.43 -21.02
C GLY A 143 -10.97 -1.06 -21.67
N ALA A 144 -9.78 -0.49 -21.41
CA ALA A 144 -8.49 -0.99 -21.88
C ALA A 144 -7.96 -2.13 -20.99
N ILE A 145 -8.32 -2.12 -19.71
CA ILE A 145 -8.08 -3.22 -18.76
C ILE A 145 -9.40 -3.62 -18.08
N PRO A 146 -9.53 -4.86 -17.58
CA PRO A 146 -10.71 -5.29 -16.83
C PRO A 146 -10.89 -4.53 -15.51
N ASP A 147 -12.15 -4.32 -15.07
CA ASP A 147 -12.46 -3.67 -13.79
C ASP A 147 -11.94 -4.49 -12.61
N GLU A 148 -11.98 -5.82 -12.73
CA GLU A 148 -11.48 -6.76 -11.73
C GLU A 148 -9.97 -6.56 -11.50
N ALA A 149 -9.22 -6.26 -12.57
CA ALA A 149 -7.80 -5.99 -12.48
C ALA A 149 -7.52 -4.72 -11.69
N THR A 150 -8.37 -3.70 -11.84
CA THR A 150 -8.24 -2.44 -11.09
C THR A 150 -8.51 -2.64 -9.60
N VAL A 151 -9.51 -3.46 -9.26
CA VAL A 151 -9.80 -3.83 -7.87
C VAL A 151 -8.60 -4.55 -7.25
N LEU A 152 -8.06 -5.55 -7.94
CA LEU A 152 -6.88 -6.30 -7.52
C LEU A 152 -5.67 -5.38 -7.29
N LEU A 153 -5.39 -4.49 -8.25
CA LEU A 153 -4.28 -3.54 -8.13
C LEU A 153 -4.47 -2.59 -6.94
N ARG A 154 -5.69 -2.14 -6.65
CA ARG A 154 -5.98 -1.27 -5.48
C ARG A 154 -5.68 -1.97 -4.16
N ASP A 155 -5.97 -3.27 -4.08
CA ASP A 155 -5.66 -4.09 -2.91
C ASP A 155 -4.15 -4.32 -2.76
N LEU A 156 -3.42 -4.53 -3.86
CA LEU A 156 -1.99 -4.83 -3.85
C LEU A 156 -1.09 -3.58 -3.72
N MET A 157 -1.57 -2.42 -4.16
CA MET A 157 -0.82 -1.15 -4.19
C MET A 157 -0.18 -0.74 -2.85
N PRO A 158 -0.85 -0.84 -1.70
CA PRO A 158 -0.23 -0.55 -0.40
C PRO A 158 1.02 -1.40 -0.17
N VAL A 159 0.94 -2.71 -0.39
CA VAL A 159 2.07 -3.64 -0.18
C VAL A 159 3.23 -3.32 -1.10
N MET A 160 2.94 -3.02 -2.37
CA MET A 160 3.95 -2.60 -3.33
C MET A 160 4.63 -1.28 -2.95
N ASN A 161 3.89 -0.36 -2.31
CA ASN A 161 4.45 0.90 -1.86
C ASN A 161 5.39 0.70 -0.66
N GLU A 162 4.97 -0.11 0.31
CA GLU A 162 5.78 -0.45 1.48
C GLU A 162 7.07 -1.20 1.09
N ALA A 163 6.99 -2.13 0.12
CA ALA A 163 8.15 -2.83 -0.42
C ALA A 163 9.24 -1.88 -0.94
N VAL A 164 8.82 -0.87 -1.73
CA VAL A 164 9.72 0.15 -2.30
C VAL A 164 10.31 1.06 -1.21
N HIS A 165 9.61 1.25 -0.09
CA HIS A 165 10.11 1.99 1.06
C HIS A 165 10.96 1.16 2.01
N GLY A 166 11.22 -0.12 1.69
CA GLY A 166 12.09 -0.98 2.49
C GLY A 166 11.44 -1.50 3.77
N VAL A 167 10.11 -1.47 3.87
CA VAL A 167 9.39 -2.09 5.00
C VAL A 167 9.49 -3.60 4.88
N GLU A 168 9.97 -4.25 5.93
CA GLU A 168 10.20 -5.70 5.95
C GLU A 168 8.91 -6.47 5.60
N LEU A 169 8.97 -7.22 4.50
CA LEU A 169 7.90 -8.11 4.07
C LEU A 169 8.18 -9.54 4.55
N GLN A 170 7.11 -10.33 4.69
CA GLN A 170 7.27 -11.73 5.06
C GLN A 170 7.97 -12.55 3.95
N SER A 171 8.56 -13.68 4.34
CA SER A 171 9.38 -14.53 3.47
C SER A 171 8.63 -15.09 2.25
N ASN A 172 7.31 -15.25 2.33
CA ASN A 172 6.50 -15.76 1.21
C ASN A 172 6.25 -14.72 0.10
N ALA A 173 6.64 -13.44 0.28
CA ALA A 173 6.38 -12.42 -0.73
C ALA A 173 7.15 -12.67 -2.04
N SER A 174 8.35 -13.26 -1.96
CA SER A 174 9.10 -13.67 -3.14
C SER A 174 8.40 -14.77 -3.92
N GLU A 175 7.90 -15.78 -3.22
CA GLU A 175 7.13 -16.88 -3.83
C GLU A 175 5.82 -16.37 -4.44
N PHE A 176 5.15 -15.46 -3.74
CA PHE A 176 3.95 -14.79 -4.24
C PHE A 176 4.23 -14.06 -5.56
N ALA A 177 5.29 -13.24 -5.60
CA ALA A 177 5.63 -12.47 -6.80
C ALA A 177 5.96 -13.38 -7.99
N GLN A 178 6.68 -14.49 -7.77
CA GLN A 178 7.03 -15.43 -8.83
C GLN A 178 5.83 -16.23 -9.33
N SER A 179 4.96 -16.68 -8.43
CA SER A 179 3.83 -17.57 -8.76
C SER A 179 2.63 -16.81 -9.32
N TYR A 180 2.36 -15.62 -8.78
CA TYR A 180 1.17 -14.83 -9.12
C TYR A 180 1.49 -13.60 -9.98
N GLY A 181 2.73 -13.12 -10.00
CA GLY A 181 3.14 -11.98 -10.84
C GLY A 181 2.79 -12.15 -12.33
N PRO A 182 3.12 -13.28 -12.97
CA PRO A 182 2.72 -13.54 -14.35
C PRO A 182 1.20 -13.48 -14.54
N LYS A 183 0.44 -14.14 -13.66
CA LYS A 183 -1.04 -14.15 -13.71
C LYS A 183 -1.63 -12.74 -13.60
N ILE A 184 -1.06 -11.91 -12.72
CA ILE A 184 -1.46 -10.50 -12.58
C ILE A 184 -1.23 -9.74 -13.87
N LEU A 185 -0.05 -9.89 -14.51
CA LEU A 185 0.23 -9.22 -15.79
C LEU A 185 -0.73 -9.65 -16.90
N SER A 186 -1.08 -10.92 -16.94
CA SER A 186 -2.04 -11.46 -17.92
C SER A 186 -3.44 -10.93 -17.69
N MET A 187 -3.85 -10.72 -16.44
CA MET A 187 -5.15 -10.14 -16.10
C MET A 187 -5.28 -8.68 -16.56
N LEU A 188 -4.16 -7.96 -16.73
CA LEU A 188 -4.16 -6.61 -17.31
C LEU A 188 -4.46 -6.62 -18.81
N LYS A 189 -4.27 -7.75 -19.50
CA LYS A 189 -4.61 -7.86 -20.91
C LYS A 189 -6.12 -7.88 -21.04
N LYS A 190 -6.64 -7.09 -21.97
CA LYS A 190 -8.04 -7.17 -22.35
C LYS A 190 -8.32 -8.59 -22.85
N GLY A 191 -9.26 -9.29 -22.23
CA GLY A 191 -9.81 -10.51 -22.80
C GLY A 191 -10.37 -10.16 -24.17
N THR A 192 -9.72 -10.61 -25.24
CA THR A 192 -10.35 -10.68 -26.56
C THR A 192 -11.53 -11.63 -26.43
N LYS A 193 -12.73 -11.07 -26.22
CA LYS A 193 -13.96 -11.74 -26.62
C LYS A 193 -14.08 -11.69 -28.14
#